data_AF-X0RPD5-F1
#
_entry.id   AF-X0RPD5-F1
#
_cell.length_a   1.000
_cell.length_b   1.000
_cell.length_c   1.000
_cell.angle_alpha   90.00
_cell.angle_beta   90.00
_cell.angle_gamma   90.00
#
_symmetry.space_group_name_H-M   'P 1'
#
loop_
_entity.id
_entity.type
_entity.pdbx_description
1 polymer ?
#
loop_
_entity_poly.entity_id
_entity_poly.type
_entity_poly.pdbx_seq_one_letter_code
_entity_poly.pdbx_strand_id
1 'polypeptide(L)' 'MLIIKAQQFRTQERNKIDALERLQSFIAKATYVNKTRRPTKPSRNAKRKRVDKKTQRGKTKALRGKVDF' A
#
# COMPACT_ATOMS: atom_id res chain seq x y z
N MET A 1 -19.68 26.08 -3.53
CA MET A 1 -21.03 25.73 -3.07
C MET A 1 -21.33 24.30 -3.52
N LEU A 2 -21.72 23.40 -2.61
CA LEU A 2 -22.03 21.99 -2.94
C LEU A 2 -23.54 21.86 -3.20
N ILE A 3 -23.92 21.44 -4.41
CA ILE A 3 -25.32 21.25 -4.80
C ILE A 3 -25.53 19.76 -5.09
N ILE A 4 -26.35 19.09 -4.28
CA ILE A 4 -26.71 17.67 -4.47
C ILE A 4 -28.11 17.61 -5.07
N LYS A 5 -28.20 17.09 -6.29
CA LYS A 5 -29.45 16.90 -7.01
C LYS A 5 -29.86 15.43 -6.94
N ALA A 6 -31.02 15.16 -6.34
CA ALA A 6 -31.60 13.81 -6.23
C ALA A 6 -32.93 13.75 -7.00
N GLN A 7 -32.95 13.00 -8.10
CA GLN A 7 -34.09 12.86 -9.02
C GLN A 7 -34.30 11.40 -9.45
N GLN A 8 -33.78 10.47 -8.66
CA GLN A 8 -33.71 9.06 -9.04
C GLN A 8 -35.04 8.32 -8.83
N PHE A 9 -35.89 8.85 -7.96
CA PHE A 9 -37.18 8.26 -7.61
C PHE A 9 -38.34 9.17 -7.96
N ARG A 10 -39.52 8.57 -8.13
CA ARG A 10 -40.76 9.30 -8.41
C ARG A 10 -41.29 10.09 -7.19
N THR A 11 -40.95 9.67 -5.97
CA THR A 11 -41.42 10.32 -4.73
C THR A 11 -40.36 11.22 -4.12
N GLN A 12 -40.79 12.37 -3.57
CA GLN A 12 -39.90 13.34 -2.94
C GLN A 12 -39.19 12.77 -1.71
N GLU A 13 -39.88 11.98 -0.90
CA GLU A 13 -39.31 11.35 0.30
C GLU A 13 -38.11 10.47 -0.03
N ARG A 14 -38.24 9.62 -1.06
CA ARG A 14 -37.13 8.76 -1.51
C ARG A 14 -35.97 9.57 -2.07
N ASN A 15 -36.25 10.63 -2.83
CA ASN A 15 -35.21 11.55 -3.29
C ASN A 15 -34.51 12.28 -2.14
N LYS A 16 -35.24 12.63 -1.07
CA LYS A 16 -34.66 13.26 0.12
C LYS A 16 -33.72 12.30 0.86
N ILE A 17 -34.13 11.04 1.02
CA ILE A 17 -33.28 10.00 1.64
C ILE A 17 -32.02 9.77 0.83
N ASP A 18 -32.14 9.60 -0.50
CA ASP A 18 -31.00 9.44 -1.42
C ASP A 18 -30.03 10.63 -1.37
N ALA A 19 -30.54 11.87 -1.33
CA ALA A 19 -29.70 13.04 -1.18
C ALA A 19 -28.90 13.04 0.13
N LEU A 20 -29.51 12.62 1.24
CA LEU A 20 -28.87 12.52 2.54
C LEU A 20 -27.80 11.42 2.57
N GLU A 21 -28.09 10.24 2.02
CA GLU A 21 -27.12 9.14 1.92
C GLU A 21 -25.90 9.53 1.08
N ARG A 22 -26.12 10.19 -0.06
CA ARG A 22 -25.05 10.73 -0.90
C ARG A 22 -24.20 11.75 -0.16
N LEU A 23 -24.84 12.68 0.56
CA LEU A 23 -24.13 13.67 1.37
C LEU A 23 -23.30 13.00 2.46
N GLN A 24 -23.86 12.05 3.18
CA GLN A 24 -23.17 11.31 4.22
C GLN A 24 -21.96 10.55 3.67
N SER A 25 -22.12 9.85 2.54
CA SER A 25 -21.03 9.13 1.89
C SER A 25 -19.92 10.07 1.40
N PHE A 26 -20.28 11.25 0.90
CA PHE A 26 -19.34 12.27 0.46
C PHE A 26 -18.52 12.81 1.64
N ILE A 27 -19.19 13.16 2.74
CA ILE A 27 -18.54 13.62 3.97
C ILE A 27 -17.60 12.52 4.49
N ALA A 28 -18.08 11.28 4.62
CA ALA A 28 -17.27 10.17 5.11
C ALA A 28 -16.00 9.95 4.29
N LYS A 29 -16.09 10.05 2.95
CA LYS A 29 -14.93 9.96 2.05
C LYS A 29 -14.00 11.16 2.20
N ALA A 30 -14.54 12.37 2.30
CA ALA A 30 -13.75 13.59 2.43
C ALA A 30 -13.01 13.66 3.78
N THR A 31 -13.62 13.14 4.85
CA THR A 31 -13.02 13.08 6.19
C THR A 31 -12.13 11.86 6.39
N TYR A 32 -12.07 10.94 5.43
CA TYR A 32 -11.25 9.74 5.56
C TYR A 32 -9.76 10.09 5.46
N VAL A 33 -9.05 9.91 6.57
CA VAL A 33 -7.60 10.12 6.64
C VAL A 33 -6.91 8.77 6.49
N ASN A 34 -6.13 8.63 5.41
CA ASN A 34 -5.27 7.47 5.22
C ASN A 34 -4.24 7.34 6.34
N LYS A 35 -4.14 6.17 6.95
CA LYS A 35 -3.11 5.90 7.96
C LYS A 35 -1.72 5.97 7.30
N THR A 36 -0.83 6.77 7.86
CA THR A 36 0.54 6.88 7.36
C THR A 36 1.22 5.52 7.32
N ARG A 37 1.69 5.12 6.13
CA ARG A 37 2.44 3.88 5.96
C ARG A 37 3.82 4.03 6.60
N ARG A 38 4.16 3.08 7.48
CA ARG A 38 5.54 2.93 7.98
C ARG A 38 6.32 2.01 7.04
N PRO A 39 7.52 2.39 6.56
CA PRO A 39 8.32 1.53 5.69
C PRO A 39 8.70 0.25 6.44
N THR A 40 8.68 -0.87 5.72
CA THR A 40 9.10 -2.16 6.27
C THR A 40 10.61 -2.30 6.21
N LYS A 41 11.21 -2.88 7.25
CA LYS A 41 12.63 -3.25 7.23
C LYS A 41 12.81 -4.52 6.38
N PRO A 42 13.99 -4.74 5.76
CA PRO A 42 14.28 -6.01 5.10
C PRO A 42 14.07 -7.21 6.03
N SER A 43 13.47 -8.27 5.51
CA SER A 43 13.16 -9.47 6.28
C SER A 43 14.43 -10.17 6.80
N ARG A 44 14.30 -10.96 7.87
CA ARG A 44 15.41 -11.77 8.40
C ARG A 44 15.98 -12.71 7.33
N ASN A 45 15.10 -13.27 6.48
CA ASN A 45 15.51 -14.13 5.37
C ASN A 45 16.34 -13.35 4.33
N ALA A 46 15.92 -12.14 3.96
CA ALA A 46 16.68 -11.30 3.04
C ALA A 46 18.08 -10.96 3.60
N LYS A 47 18.18 -10.68 4.90
CA LYS A 47 19.47 -10.44 5.58
C LYS A 47 20.36 -11.68 5.57
N ARG A 48 19.80 -12.87 5.85
CA ARG A 48 20.52 -14.16 5.82
C ARG A 48 21.07 -14.47 4.42
N LYS A 49 20.19 -14.45 3.40
CA LYS A 49 20.58 -14.66 2.00
C LYS A 49 21.69 -13.72 1.52
N ARG A 50 21.67 -12.46 1.94
CA ARG A 50 22.74 -11.50 1.62
C ARG A 50 24.10 -11.94 2.17
N VAL A 51 24.14 -12.39 3.42
CA VAL A 51 25.38 -12.87 4.07
C VAL A 51 25.85 -14.16 3.40
N ASP A 52 24.94 -15.12 3.19
CA ASP A 52 25.27 -16.40 2.55
C ASP A 52 25.86 -16.18 1.15
N LYS A 53 25.24 -15.30 0.35
CA LYS A 53 25.73 -14.91 -0.98
C LYS A 53 27.10 -14.24 -0.91
N LYS A 54 27.35 -13.41 0.12
CA LYS A 54 28.68 -12.79 0.34
C LYS A 54 29.73 -13.86 0.64
N THR A 55 29.43 -14.80 1.52
CA THR A 55 30.33 -15.90 1.90
C THR A 55 30.62 -16.83 0.72
N GLN A 56 29.59 -17.22 -0.03
CA GLN A 56 29.74 -18.06 -1.21
C GLN A 56 30.66 -17.38 -2.25
N ARG A 57 30.44 -16.10 -2.54
CA ARG A 57 31.31 -15.33 -3.45
C ARG A 57 32.75 -15.25 -2.94
N GLY A 58 32.95 -15.09 -1.63
CA GLY A 58 34.29 -15.11 -1.02
C GLY A 58 35.01 -16.43 -1.27
N LYS A 59 34.34 -17.57 -1.02
CA LYS A 59 34.88 -18.91 -1.29
C LYS A 59 35.21 -19.09 -2.78
N THR A 60 34.29 -18.70 -3.67
CA THR A 60 34.53 -18.78 -5.12
C THR A 60 35.72 -17.93 -5.56
N LYS A 61 35.94 -16.76 -4.95
CA LYS A 61 37.11 -15.92 -5.25
C LYS A 61 38.42 -16.51 -4.72
N ALA A 62 38.42 -17.11 -3.54
CA ALA A 62 39.61 -17.75 -2.97
C ALA A 62 40.11 -18.89 -3.88
N LEU A 63 39.19 -19.69 -4.42
CA LEU A 63 39.51 -20.76 -5.38
C LEU A 63 40.05 -20.26 -6.73
N ARG A 64 39.91 -18.96 -7.04
CA ARG A 64 40.47 -18.34 -8.26
C ARG A 64 41.85 -17.72 -8.01
N GLY A 65 42.38 -17.82 -6.79
CA GLY A 65 43.74 -17.39 -6.48
C GLY A 65 44.76 -18.16 -7.34
N LYS A 66 45.92 -17.55 -7.57
CA LYS A 66 46.99 -18.14 -8.37
C LYS A 66 47.41 -19.46 -7.70
N VAL A 67 47.37 -20.56 -8.46
CA VAL A 67 47.89 -21.86 -8.00
C VAL A 67 49.40 -21.81 -8.21
N ASP A 68 50.16 -21.82 -7.13
CA ASP A 68 51.61 -22.08 -7.21
C ASP A 68 51.81 -23.60 -7.32
N PHE A 69 52.53 -24.01 -8.36
CA PHE A 69 52.97 -25.37 -8.61
C PHE A 69 54.39 -25.56 -8.05
#